data_AF-I4N1K0-F1
#
_entry.id   AF-I4N1K0-F1
#
_cell.length_a   1.000
_cell.length_b   1.000
_cell.length_c   1.000
_cell.angle_alpha   90.00
_cell.angle_beta   90.00
_cell.angle_gamma   90.00
#
_symmetry.space_group_name_H-M   'P 1'
#
loop_
_entity.id
_entity.type
_entity.pdbx_description
1 polymer ?
#
loop_
_entity_poly.entity_id
_entity_poly.type
_entity_poly.pdbx_seq_one_letter_code
_entity_poly.pdbx_strand_id
1 'polypeptide(L)'
;MELLKRTGTTDAGTLAHIDAFYYDPNSPGSLDAAKNFQRKLKASGYSAPILQLNFSAAPENRFIYSAGDQSEAFTNLCPAGYIEKGEWVFRYDPGTQHNEWTLMVTPTPCGRDIRENGTNQEYLELWNKFSGDEQWKNNDQGGMRRQLVCHLVIARYKSTWNLEPFRPDVSHEQSIKDGCNSVVAQ
;
A
#
# COMPACT_ATOMS: atom_id res chain seq x y z
N MET A 1 -6.08 6.24 -30.71
CA MET A 1 -6.43 6.11 -29.27
C MET A 1 -7.62 5.19 -29.17
N GLU A 2 -7.36 3.92 -28.88
CA GLU A 2 -8.41 2.95 -28.64
C GLU A 2 -8.84 3.11 -27.18
N LEU A 3 -9.92 3.86 -26.95
CA LEU A 3 -10.59 3.86 -25.65
C LEU A 3 -10.99 2.40 -25.38
N LEU A 4 -10.51 1.83 -24.27
CA LEU A 4 -10.92 0.51 -23.77
C LEU A 4 -12.45 0.49 -23.64
N LYS A 5 -13.13 0.01 -24.68
CA LYS A 5 -14.58 -0.25 -24.68
C LYS A 5 -14.80 -1.54 -23.88
N ARG A 6 -14.99 -1.43 -22.56
CA ARG A 6 -15.74 -2.46 -21.85
C ARG A 6 -17.22 -2.14 -22.02
N THR A 7 -17.91 -2.90 -22.86
CA THR A 7 -19.37 -2.90 -22.90
C THR A 7 -19.87 -3.70 -21.70
N GLY A 8 -20.06 -3.05 -20.55
CA GLY A 8 -20.81 -3.65 -19.45
C GLY A 8 -22.30 -3.69 -19.79
N THR A 9 -22.96 -4.80 -19.48
CA THR A 9 -24.40 -4.97 -19.62
C THR A 9 -25.09 -4.55 -18.33
N THR A 10 -25.94 -3.53 -18.37
CA THR A 10 -27.00 -3.36 -17.37
C THR A 10 -28.25 -4.06 -17.88
N ASP A 11 -29.15 -4.47 -16.98
CA ASP A 11 -30.41 -5.19 -17.26
C ASP A 11 -31.44 -4.42 -18.15
N ALA A 12 -31.01 -3.35 -18.83
CA ALA A 12 -31.82 -2.49 -19.70
C ALA A 12 -31.21 -2.28 -21.11
N GLY A 13 -30.27 -3.13 -21.53
CA GLY A 13 -29.64 -3.05 -22.85
C GLY A 13 -28.30 -2.31 -22.85
N THR A 14 -27.45 -2.64 -23.82
CA THR A 14 -26.04 -2.23 -23.90
C THR A 14 -25.88 -0.74 -24.22
N LEU A 15 -25.95 0.11 -23.20
CA LEU A 15 -25.45 1.49 -23.29
C LEU A 15 -23.92 1.46 -23.19
N ALA A 16 -23.25 1.93 -24.24
CA ALA A 16 -21.80 2.10 -24.24
C ALA A 16 -21.41 3.10 -23.14
N HIS A 17 -20.61 2.64 -22.18
CA HIS A 17 -20.06 3.47 -21.12
C HIS A 17 -18.54 3.30 -21.05
N ILE A 18 -17.89 4.21 -20.32
CA ILE A 18 -16.48 4.16 -20.00
C ILE A 18 -16.38 3.91 -18.51
N ASP A 19 -15.73 2.82 -18.13
CA ASP A 19 -15.28 2.58 -16.78
C ASP A 19 -13.91 3.23 -16.59
N ALA A 20 -13.81 4.17 -15.63
CA ALA A 20 -12.56 4.82 -15.30
C ALA A 20 -12.54 5.27 -13.84
N PHE A 21 -11.35 5.31 -13.25
CA PHE A 21 -11.07 6.13 -12.09
C PHE A 21 -10.79 7.55 -12.55
N TYR A 22 -11.01 8.53 -11.68
CA TYR A 22 -10.71 9.91 -12.02
C TYR A 22 -10.04 10.66 -10.88
N TYR A 23 -9.37 11.75 -11.23
CA TYR A 23 -8.87 12.74 -10.29
C TYR A 23 -9.10 14.14 -10.83
N ASP A 24 -9.35 15.10 -9.94
CA ASP A 24 -9.39 16.52 -10.31
C ASP A 24 -7.99 17.14 -10.08
N PRO A 25 -7.32 17.64 -11.13
CA PRO A 25 -5.99 18.25 -11.00
C PRO A 25 -5.98 19.49 -10.08
N ASN A 26 -7.13 20.14 -9.85
CA ASN A 26 -7.24 21.28 -8.95
C ASN A 26 -7.41 20.87 -7.48
N SER A 27 -7.53 19.57 -7.20
CA SER A 27 -7.66 19.02 -5.86
C SER A 27 -6.32 18.38 -5.43
N PRO A 28 -5.58 18.96 -4.47
CA PRO A 28 -4.29 18.43 -4.02
C PRO A 28 -4.38 16.96 -3.57
N GLY A 29 -3.45 16.12 -4.03
CA GLY A 29 -3.36 14.70 -3.65
C GLY A 29 -4.36 13.76 -4.34
N SER A 30 -5.25 14.27 -5.20
CA SER A 30 -6.27 13.47 -5.88
C SER A 30 -5.68 12.43 -6.84
N LEU A 31 -4.58 12.75 -7.53
CA LEU A 31 -3.87 11.81 -8.41
C LEU A 31 -3.31 10.62 -7.62
N ASP A 32 -2.74 10.86 -6.44
CA ASP A 32 -2.21 9.79 -5.59
C ASP A 32 -3.34 8.89 -5.06
N ALA A 33 -4.48 9.47 -4.70
CA ALA A 33 -5.68 8.73 -4.34
C ALA A 33 -6.19 7.86 -5.50
N ALA A 34 -6.25 8.40 -6.72
CA ALA A 34 -6.64 7.64 -7.91
C ALA A 34 -5.65 6.50 -8.22
N LYS A 35 -4.34 6.75 -8.11
CA LYS A 35 -3.29 5.72 -8.26
C LYS A 35 -3.41 4.62 -7.19
N ASN A 36 -3.69 4.97 -5.94
CA ASN A 36 -3.94 4.01 -4.86
C ASN A 36 -5.18 3.14 -5.14
N PHE A 37 -6.27 3.76 -5.60
CA PHE A 37 -7.51 3.05 -5.88
C PHE A 37 -7.39 2.13 -7.10
N GLN A 38 -6.71 2.59 -8.16
CA GLN A 38 -6.40 1.77 -9.33
C GLN A 38 -5.59 0.52 -8.94
N ARG A 39 -4.60 0.65 -8.03
CA ARG A 39 -3.86 -0.50 -7.49
C ARG A 39 -4.75 -1.47 -6.71
N LYS A 40 -5.63 -0.95 -5.84
CA LYS A 40 -6.52 -1.76 -5.01
C LYS A 40 -7.47 -2.61 -5.84
N LEU A 41 -8.19 -2.01 -6.80
CA LEU A 41 -9.16 -2.75 -7.58
C LEU A 41 -8.50 -3.74 -8.55
N LYS A 42 -7.30 -3.43 -9.04
CA LYS A 42 -6.51 -4.36 -9.85
C LYS A 42 -6.17 -5.63 -9.07
N ALA A 43 -5.84 -5.53 -7.78
CA ALA A 43 -5.61 -6.70 -6.92
C ALA A 43 -6.86 -7.60 -6.77
N SER A 44 -8.05 -7.04 -6.98
CA SER A 44 -9.33 -7.77 -6.99
C SER A 44 -9.77 -8.22 -8.40
N GLY A 45 -8.91 -8.10 -9.42
CA GLY A 45 -9.20 -8.49 -10.81
C GLY A 45 -9.96 -7.44 -11.63
N TYR A 46 -10.17 -6.23 -11.10
CA TYR A 46 -10.83 -5.14 -11.81
C TYR A 46 -9.80 -4.13 -12.34
N SER A 47 -9.82 -3.89 -13.66
CA SER A 47 -8.87 -2.99 -14.32
C SER A 47 -9.61 -1.87 -15.06
N ALA A 48 -9.30 -0.64 -14.69
CA ALA A 48 -9.79 0.57 -15.36
C ALA A 48 -8.69 1.65 -15.37
N PRO A 49 -8.63 2.51 -16.40
CA PRO A 49 -7.68 3.61 -16.47
C PRO A 49 -8.01 4.71 -15.46
N ILE A 50 -7.02 5.54 -15.14
CA ILE A 50 -7.20 6.82 -14.47
C ILE A 50 -7.37 7.91 -15.53
N LEU A 51 -8.38 8.75 -15.39
CA LEU A 51 -8.61 9.93 -16.23
C LEU A 51 -8.47 11.20 -15.39
N GLN A 52 -7.86 12.22 -15.95
CA GLN A 52 -7.90 13.56 -15.37
C GLN A 52 -9.24 14.21 -15.71
N LEU A 53 -9.92 14.74 -14.69
CA LEU A 53 -11.20 15.42 -14.80
C LEU A 53 -11.13 16.84 -14.24
N ASN A 54 -10.85 17.83 -15.09
CA ASN A 54 -10.71 19.22 -14.69
C ASN A 54 -12.04 19.97 -14.80
N PHE A 55 -12.77 20.12 -13.68
CA PHE A 55 -14.06 20.81 -13.66
C PHE A 55 -13.97 22.32 -13.95
N SER A 56 -12.80 22.92 -13.77
CA SER A 56 -12.55 24.34 -14.06
C SER A 56 -12.10 24.58 -15.51
N ALA A 57 -11.79 23.53 -16.28
CA ALA A 57 -11.42 23.66 -17.68
C ALA A 57 -12.65 23.79 -18.60
N ALA A 58 -12.40 24.39 -19.77
CA ALA A 58 -13.36 24.40 -20.87
C ALA A 58 -13.78 22.96 -21.24
N PRO A 59 -15.03 22.74 -21.70
CA PRO A 59 -15.56 21.39 -21.96
C PRO A 59 -14.66 20.51 -22.82
N GLU A 60 -13.99 21.08 -23.82
CA GLU A 60 -13.06 20.42 -24.73
C GLU A 60 -11.77 19.92 -24.07
N ASN A 61 -11.38 20.48 -22.91
CA ASN A 61 -10.18 20.14 -22.15
C ASN A 61 -10.49 19.52 -20.78
N ARG A 62 -11.77 19.20 -20.52
CA ARG A 62 -12.23 18.69 -19.22
C ARG A 62 -11.75 17.26 -18.95
N PHE A 63 -11.60 16.45 -19.99
CA PHE A 63 -11.21 15.05 -19.89
C PHE A 63 -9.88 14.81 -20.60
N ILE A 64 -8.87 14.36 -19.85
CA ILE A 64 -7.56 14.03 -20.39
C ILE A 64 -7.16 12.61 -19.96
N TYR A 65 -6.63 11.85 -20.93
CA TYR A 65 -5.87 10.65 -20.64
C TYR A 65 -4.38 10.96 -20.73
N SER A 66 -3.64 10.64 -19.68
CA SER A 66 -2.18 10.72 -19.62
C SER A 66 -1.64 9.36 -19.18
N ALA A 67 -0.66 8.84 -19.94
CA ALA A 67 0.01 7.59 -19.59
C ALA A 67 0.77 7.69 -18.25
N GLY A 68 1.33 8.86 -17.92
CA GLY A 68 2.04 9.11 -16.66
C GLY A 68 1.13 9.19 -15.43
N ASP A 69 -0.18 9.37 -15.66
CA ASP A 69 -1.18 9.39 -14.60
C ASP A 69 -1.64 7.99 -14.23
N GLN A 70 -1.44 7.02 -15.14
CA GLN A 70 -1.62 5.62 -14.81
C GLN A 70 -0.59 5.24 -13.75
N SER A 71 -0.94 4.26 -12.92
CA SER A 71 -0.01 3.73 -11.92
C SER A 71 1.16 2.93 -12.51
N GLU A 72 1.36 2.90 -13.84
CA GLU A 72 2.43 2.10 -14.45
C GLU A 72 3.82 2.69 -14.12
N ALA A 73 4.78 1.91 -13.63
CA ALA A 73 5.08 0.56 -14.08
C ALA A 73 4.42 -0.58 -13.28
N PHE A 74 3.95 -1.55 -14.07
CA PHE A 74 4.02 -2.98 -13.79
C PHE A 74 5.48 -3.45 -13.65
N THR A 75 6.40 -2.67 -13.07
CA THR A 75 7.55 -3.28 -12.42
C THR A 75 7.00 -3.74 -11.10
N ASN A 76 6.67 -5.01 -11.03
CA ASN A 76 6.91 -5.70 -9.78
C ASN A 76 8.38 -5.39 -9.45
N LEU A 77 8.65 -4.36 -8.64
CA LEU A 77 10.01 -3.85 -8.39
C LEU A 77 10.89 -5.01 -7.94
N CYS A 78 10.25 -5.95 -7.25
CA CYS A 78 10.74 -7.26 -6.92
C CYS A 78 9.87 -8.33 -7.60
N PRO A 79 10.16 -8.76 -8.83
CA PRO A 79 9.37 -9.76 -9.55
C PRO A 79 9.17 -11.07 -8.77
N ALA A 80 10.17 -11.44 -7.96
CA ALA A 80 10.17 -12.60 -7.08
C ALA A 80 9.48 -12.37 -5.72
N GLY A 81 8.95 -11.17 -5.47
CA GLY A 81 8.34 -10.76 -4.20
C GLY A 81 9.27 -9.93 -3.30
N TYR A 82 8.67 -9.19 -2.38
CA TYR A 82 9.37 -8.37 -1.39
C TYR A 82 9.69 -9.16 -0.11
N ILE A 83 8.87 -10.15 0.24
CA ILE A 83 8.99 -10.93 1.48
C ILE A 83 9.29 -12.39 1.17
N GLU A 84 10.46 -12.84 1.64
CA GLU A 84 10.88 -14.23 1.54
C GLU A 84 10.08 -15.11 2.51
N LYS A 85 9.95 -14.68 3.77
CA LYS A 85 9.30 -15.45 4.84
C LYS A 85 8.72 -14.53 5.92
N GLY A 86 7.65 -14.97 6.58
CA GLY A 86 7.16 -14.39 7.83
C GLY A 86 6.81 -15.49 8.82
N GLU A 87 7.13 -15.28 10.10
CA GLU A 87 6.81 -16.22 11.18
C GLU A 87 6.26 -15.47 12.39
N TRP A 88 5.12 -15.92 12.91
CA TRP A 88 4.61 -15.44 14.18
C TRP A 88 5.38 -16.06 15.34
N VAL A 89 5.88 -15.21 16.21
CA VAL A 89 6.54 -15.60 17.45
C VAL A 89 5.93 -14.84 18.60
N PHE A 90 5.73 -15.52 19.72
CA PHE A 90 5.31 -14.90 20.97
C PHE A 90 6.56 -14.65 21.81
N ARG A 91 6.97 -13.38 21.93
CA ARG A 91 8.29 -13.02 22.48
C ARG A 91 8.23 -11.74 23.29
N TYR A 92 9.21 -11.59 24.18
CA TYR A 92 9.32 -10.40 25.04
C TYR A 92 9.54 -9.13 24.21
N ASP A 93 8.67 -8.15 24.41
CA ASP A 93 8.80 -6.80 23.88
C ASP A 93 9.32 -5.84 24.97
N PRO A 94 10.45 -5.15 24.75
CA PRO A 94 10.98 -4.22 25.74
C PRO A 94 10.12 -2.96 25.91
N GLY A 95 9.25 -2.63 24.95
CA GLY A 95 8.35 -1.48 25.02
C GLY A 95 7.16 -1.73 25.95
N THR A 96 6.52 -2.89 25.87
CA THR A 96 5.40 -3.26 26.76
C THR A 96 5.82 -4.01 28.02
N GLN A 97 7.07 -4.50 28.08
CA GLN A 97 7.62 -5.31 29.16
C GLN A 97 6.92 -6.66 29.39
N HIS A 98 6.21 -7.15 28.37
CA HIS A 98 5.55 -8.45 28.37
C HIS A 98 5.81 -9.19 27.06
N ASN A 99 5.37 -10.45 26.98
CA ASN A 99 5.42 -11.18 25.72
C ASN A 99 4.28 -10.71 24.82
N GLU A 100 4.62 -10.39 23.57
CA GLU A 100 3.69 -9.90 22.56
C GLU A 100 3.81 -10.76 21.29
N TRP A 101 2.72 -10.82 20.53
CA TRP A 101 2.75 -11.42 19.20
C TRP A 101 3.56 -10.52 18.25
N THR A 102 4.60 -11.09 17.66
CA THR A 102 5.49 -10.42 16.72
C THR A 102 5.52 -11.20 15.41
N LEU A 103 5.33 -10.50 14.29
CA LEU A 103 5.61 -11.04 12.98
C LEU A 103 7.09 -10.81 12.66
N MET A 104 7.88 -11.88 12.65
CA MET A 104 9.27 -11.85 12.23
C MET A 104 9.35 -12.01 10.71
N VAL A 105 9.67 -10.94 10.00
CA VAL A 105 9.71 -10.87 8.53
C VAL A 105 11.14 -10.98 8.04
N THR A 106 11.38 -11.89 7.10
CA THR A 106 12.60 -11.95 6.28
C THR A 106 12.30 -11.33 4.92
N PRO A 107 12.79 -10.12 4.63
CA PRO A 107 12.63 -9.52 3.30
C PRO A 107 13.62 -10.13 2.31
N THR A 108 13.23 -10.19 1.04
CA THR A 108 14.11 -10.58 -0.06
C THR A 108 15.21 -9.52 -0.26
N PRO A 109 16.32 -9.84 -0.95
CA PRO A 109 17.32 -8.82 -1.29
C PRO A 109 16.73 -7.61 -2.01
N CYS A 110 15.80 -7.85 -2.95
CA CYS A 110 15.11 -6.77 -3.62
C CYS A 110 14.19 -5.98 -2.68
N GLY A 111 13.41 -6.66 -1.82
CA GLY A 111 12.53 -6.01 -0.84
C GLY A 111 13.30 -5.04 0.07
N ARG A 112 14.51 -5.43 0.49
CA ARG A 112 15.41 -4.55 1.26
C ARG A 112 15.86 -3.31 0.50
N ASP A 113 16.05 -3.40 -0.81
CA ASP A 113 16.67 -2.35 -1.62
C ASP A 113 15.66 -1.34 -2.18
N ILE A 114 14.37 -1.59 -2.00
CA ILE A 114 13.34 -0.65 -2.43
C ILE A 114 13.48 0.71 -1.75
N ARG A 115 13.01 1.73 -2.45
CA ARG A 115 12.90 3.11 -1.96
C ARG A 115 11.44 3.45 -1.74
N GLU A 116 11.15 4.73 -1.54
CA GLU A 116 9.79 5.24 -1.26
C GLU A 116 8.74 4.70 -2.24
N ASN A 117 9.10 4.56 -3.52
CA ASN A 117 8.24 4.07 -4.60
C ASN A 117 7.83 2.59 -4.51
N GLY A 118 8.46 1.79 -3.63
CA GLY A 118 8.14 0.37 -3.44
C GLY A 118 7.44 0.02 -2.13
N THR A 119 7.45 0.94 -1.15
CA THR A 119 6.97 0.67 0.22
C THR A 119 5.50 0.24 0.29
N ASN A 120 4.66 0.75 -0.59
CA ASN A 120 3.23 0.40 -0.61
C ASN A 120 3.02 -1.03 -1.15
N GLN A 121 3.83 -1.47 -2.11
CA GLN A 121 3.75 -2.78 -2.73
C GLN A 121 4.30 -3.85 -1.77
N GLU A 122 5.39 -3.55 -1.06
CA GLU A 122 5.88 -4.44 0.00
C GLU A 122 4.86 -4.55 1.14
N TYR A 123 4.28 -3.43 1.59
CA TYR A 123 3.23 -3.48 2.62
C TYR A 123 1.99 -4.24 2.14
N LEU A 124 1.60 -4.09 0.88
CA LEU A 124 0.48 -4.83 0.31
C LEU A 124 0.76 -6.34 0.29
N GLU A 125 1.98 -6.76 -0.10
CA GLU A 125 2.39 -8.16 -0.01
C GLU A 125 2.35 -8.67 1.44
N LEU A 126 2.87 -7.89 2.38
CA LEU A 126 2.85 -8.20 3.81
C LEU A 126 1.42 -8.39 4.33
N TRP A 127 0.55 -7.43 4.02
CA TRP A 127 -0.85 -7.45 4.42
C TRP A 127 -1.57 -8.66 3.82
N ASN A 128 -1.46 -8.88 2.51
CA ASN A 128 -2.09 -10.03 1.84
C ASN A 128 -1.65 -11.39 2.42
N LYS A 129 -0.40 -11.50 2.88
CA LYS A 129 0.14 -12.75 3.44
C LYS A 129 -0.29 -12.99 4.88
N PHE A 130 -0.39 -11.95 5.72
CA PHE A 130 -0.43 -12.12 7.18
C PHE A 130 -1.58 -11.40 7.88
N SER A 131 -2.29 -10.46 7.24
CA SER A 131 -3.34 -9.69 7.93
C SER A 131 -4.60 -10.51 8.27
N GLY A 132 -4.72 -11.71 7.69
CA GLY A 132 -5.80 -12.65 8.00
C GLY A 132 -5.58 -13.43 9.31
N ASP A 133 -4.36 -13.45 9.83
CA ASP A 133 -3.98 -14.24 11.00
C ASP A 133 -4.54 -13.64 12.29
N GLU A 134 -4.88 -14.50 13.25
CA GLU A 134 -5.48 -14.07 14.53
C GLU A 134 -4.53 -13.18 15.33
N GLN A 135 -3.22 -13.45 15.26
CA GLN A 135 -2.17 -12.65 15.90
C GLN A 135 -2.20 -11.20 15.41
N TRP A 136 -2.47 -10.98 14.13
CA TRP A 136 -2.67 -9.64 13.60
C TRP A 136 -4.04 -9.11 14.01
N LYS A 137 -5.12 -9.78 13.61
CA LYS A 137 -6.48 -9.26 13.74
C LYS A 137 -6.87 -8.88 15.16
N ASN A 138 -6.44 -9.66 16.14
CA ASN A 138 -6.82 -9.46 17.53
C ASN A 138 -6.00 -8.36 18.22
N ASN A 139 -4.90 -7.90 17.60
CA ASN A 139 -3.96 -6.97 18.21
C ASN A 139 -3.70 -5.71 17.35
N ASP A 140 -4.39 -5.54 16.22
CA ASP A 140 -4.10 -4.46 15.26
C ASP A 140 -4.42 -3.06 15.80
N GLN A 141 -3.38 -2.25 16.01
CA GLN A 141 -3.50 -0.82 16.31
C GLN A 141 -3.08 0.08 15.13
N GLY A 142 -2.94 -0.49 13.93
CA GLY A 142 -2.66 0.23 12.69
C GLY A 142 -1.18 0.51 12.41
N GLY A 143 -0.27 0.25 13.35
CA GLY A 143 1.14 0.60 13.22
C GLY A 143 1.98 -0.31 12.31
N MET A 144 1.42 -1.41 11.79
CA MET A 144 2.18 -2.38 10.98
C MET A 144 2.85 -1.76 9.75
N ARG A 145 2.15 -0.88 9.04
CA ARG A 145 2.73 -0.16 7.89
C ARG A 145 3.87 0.75 8.32
N ARG A 146 3.68 1.48 9.42
CA ARG A 146 4.65 2.43 9.95
C ARG A 146 5.94 1.72 10.37
N GLN A 147 5.82 0.59 11.07
CA GLN A 147 6.95 -0.24 11.48
C GLN A 147 7.74 -0.78 10.29
N LEU A 148 7.06 -1.30 9.25
CA LEU A 148 7.72 -1.80 8.03
C LEU A 148 8.57 -0.70 7.37
N VAL A 149 7.98 0.49 7.18
CA VAL A 149 8.69 1.62 6.57
C VAL A 149 9.84 2.11 7.45
N CYS A 150 9.67 2.13 8.77
CA CYS A 150 10.76 2.46 9.68
C CYS A 150 11.93 1.48 9.57
N HIS A 151 11.65 0.17 9.48
CA HIS A 151 12.68 -0.85 9.30
C HIS A 151 13.47 -0.69 8.00
N LEU A 152 12.81 -0.32 6.89
CA LEU A 152 13.48 0.01 5.63
C LEU A 152 14.43 1.21 5.74
N VAL A 153 14.24 2.10 6.72
CA VAL A 153 15.10 3.28 6.94
C VAL A 153 16.26 2.94 7.85
N ILE A 154 16.00 2.41 9.06
CA ILE A 154 17.03 2.29 10.10
C ILE A 154 17.54 0.87 10.34
N ALA A 155 16.84 -0.15 9.84
CA ALA A 155 17.14 -1.56 10.07
C ALA A 155 17.20 -2.38 8.76
N ARG A 156 17.41 -1.72 7.63
CA ARG A 156 17.30 -2.28 6.26
C ARG A 156 18.04 -3.60 6.08
N TYR A 157 19.25 -3.69 6.64
CA TYR A 157 20.15 -4.83 6.45
C TYR A 157 20.13 -5.85 7.59
N LYS A 158 19.23 -5.72 8.59
CA LYS A 158 19.02 -6.78 9.59
C LYS A 158 18.39 -8.01 8.92
N SER A 159 18.86 -9.21 9.21
CA SER A 159 18.34 -10.45 8.61
C SER A 159 16.82 -10.57 8.72
N THR A 160 16.24 -10.16 9.85
CA THR A 160 14.79 -10.11 10.05
C THR A 160 14.34 -8.76 10.62
N TRP A 161 13.08 -8.43 10.37
CA TRP A 161 12.36 -7.30 10.96
C TRP A 161 11.26 -7.82 11.87
N ASN A 162 11.11 -7.23 13.04
CA ASN A 162 10.06 -7.59 13.98
C ASN A 162 8.97 -6.53 13.87
N LEU A 163 7.77 -6.97 13.52
CA LEU A 163 6.61 -6.09 13.35
C LEU A 163 5.53 -6.56 14.31
N GLU A 164 5.15 -5.71 15.24
CA GLU A 164 4.19 -6.05 16.28
C GLU A 164 2.84 -5.34 16.04
N PRO A 165 1.73 -6.07 15.85
CA PRO A 165 0.44 -5.47 15.49
C PRO A 165 -0.09 -4.45 16.50
N PHE A 166 0.27 -4.61 17.78
CA PHE A 166 -0.18 -3.73 18.87
C PHE A 166 0.45 -2.33 18.81
N ARG A 167 1.51 -2.10 18.03
CA ARG A 167 2.09 -0.75 17.99
C ARG A 167 1.15 0.23 17.30
N PRO A 168 1.00 1.45 17.83
CA PRO A 168 0.14 2.47 17.24
C PRO A 168 0.72 2.99 15.91
N ASP A 169 -0.15 3.52 15.05
CA ASP A 169 0.28 4.34 13.93
C ASP A 169 0.68 5.74 14.40
N VAL A 170 1.97 6.06 14.27
CA VAL A 170 2.54 7.38 14.59
C VAL A 170 3.14 8.01 13.34
N SER A 171 3.58 9.28 13.44
CA SER A 171 4.30 9.92 12.34
C SER A 171 5.59 9.18 11.98
N HIS A 172 6.10 9.41 10.77
CA HIS A 172 7.32 8.76 10.33
C HIS A 172 8.51 9.15 11.22
N GLU A 173 8.62 10.44 11.50
CA GLU A 173 9.70 11.03 12.29
C GLU A 173 9.68 10.46 13.71
N GLN A 174 8.49 10.31 14.29
CA GLN A 174 8.31 9.73 15.61
C GLN A 174 8.71 8.24 15.61
N SER A 175 8.30 7.45 14.61
CA SER A 175 8.69 6.04 14.54
C SER A 175 10.20 5.85 14.44
N ILE A 176 10.91 6.70 13.71
CA ILE A 176 12.37 6.66 13.61
C ILE A 176 12.99 7.01 14.97
N LYS A 177 12.48 8.06 15.63
CA LYS A 177 12.94 8.50 16.95
C LYS A 177 12.80 7.39 18.00
N ASP A 178 11.74 6.61 17.93
CA ASP A 178 11.46 5.48 18.83
C ASP A 178 12.17 4.18 18.41
N GLY A 179 13.01 4.21 17.38
CA GLY A 179 13.72 3.02 16.90
C GLY A 179 12.78 1.95 16.34
N CYS A 180 11.69 2.38 15.70
CA CYS A 180 10.56 1.57 15.22
C CYS A 180 9.69 0.93 16.31
N ASN A 181 9.95 1.21 17.59
CA ASN A 181 9.29 0.59 18.72
C ASN A 181 8.34 1.55 19.46
N SER A 182 7.53 2.30 18.72
CA SER A 182 6.57 3.22 19.32
C SER A 182 5.55 2.47 20.19
N VAL A 183 5.25 3.03 21.36
CA VAL A 183 4.24 2.55 22.30
C VAL A 183 3.32 3.70 22.66
N VAL A 184 2.05 3.40 22.94
CA VAL A 184 1.14 4.41 23.51
C VAL A 184 1.67 4.74 24.91
N ALA A 185 1.83 6.02 25.22
CA ALA A 185 2.19 6.45 26.58
C ALA A 185 1.13 5.91 27.56
N GLN A 186 1.58 5.17 28.59
CA GLN A 186 0.72 4.71 29.68
C GLN A 186 0.29 5.86 30.57
#